data_AF-A0A6N3EY20-F1
#
_entry.id   AF-A0A6N3EY20-F1
#
_cell.length_a   1.000
_cell.length_b   1.000
_cell.length_c   1.000
_cell.angle_alpha   90.00
_cell.angle_beta   90.00
_cell.angle_gamma   90.00
#
_symmetry.space_group_name_H-M   'P 1'
#
loop_
_entity.id
_entity.type
_entity.pdbx_description
1 polymer ?
#
loop_
_entity_poly.entity_id
_entity_poly.type
_entity_poly.pdbx_seq_one_letter_code
_entity_poly.pdbx_strand_id
1 'polypeptide(L)'
;MNIQELISSGQNVTISVTPADLKEFALTVAEEVKALLAKEDKPDKRLTAKDAAQQLGVTLSTLWRWNKVSYLSPAGRIGKKPYYLQSQIDAIK
;
A
#
# COMPACT_ATOMS: atom_id res chain seq x y z
N MET A 1 -14.11 27.41 21.79
CA MET A 1 -12.92 27.73 20.95
C MET A 1 -12.49 26.47 20.26
N ASN A 2 -12.53 26.47 18.92
CA ASN A 2 -12.17 25.31 18.12
C ASN A 2 -10.67 25.36 17.81
N ILE A 3 -9.94 24.25 17.94
CA ILE A 3 -8.49 24.22 17.65
C ILE A 3 -8.20 24.58 16.19
N GLN A 4 -9.17 24.36 15.30
CA GLN A 4 -9.09 24.73 13.89
C GLN A 4 -8.95 26.25 13.69
N GLU A 5 -9.64 27.06 14.50
CA GLU A 5 -9.55 28.52 14.42
C GLU A 5 -8.16 29.04 14.85
N LEU A 6 -7.55 28.39 15.85
CA LEU A 6 -6.20 28.71 16.31
C LEU A 6 -5.15 28.37 15.24
N ILE A 7 -5.29 27.20 14.59
CA ILE A 7 -4.39 26.78 13.50
C ILE A 7 -4.51 27.73 12.29
N SER A 8 -5.73 28.15 11.92
CA SER A 8 -5.96 29.06 10.79
C SER A 8 -5.53 30.51 11.05
N SER A 9 -5.43 30.91 12.32
CA SER A 9 -5.11 32.30 12.70
C SER A 9 -3.64 32.68 12.45
N GLY A 10 -2.73 31.70 12.27
CA GLY A 10 -1.30 31.94 12.06
C GLY A 10 -0.60 32.66 13.23
N GLN A 11 -1.28 32.82 14.37
CA GLN A 11 -0.70 33.41 15.57
C GLN A 11 0.19 32.42 16.29
N ASN A 12 1.29 32.92 16.85
CA ASN A 12 2.14 32.15 17.74
C ASN A 12 1.42 31.95 19.08
N VAL A 13 0.79 30.77 19.24
CA VAL A 13 0.06 30.41 20.46
C VAL A 13 0.92 29.48 21.31
N THR A 14 1.18 29.89 22.56
CA THR A 14 1.81 29.02 23.56
C THR A 14 0.73 28.22 24.26
N ILE A 15 0.71 26.90 24.05
CA ILE A 15 -0.22 26.00 24.72
C ILE A 15 0.52 25.31 25.87
N SER A 16 0.05 25.53 27.10
CA SER A 16 0.54 24.79 28.25
C SER A 16 -0.18 23.45 28.31
N VAL A 17 0.58 22.37 28.22
CA VAL A 17 0.09 20.98 28.28
C VAL A 17 0.74 20.25 29.43
N THR A 18 0.02 19.28 30.00
CA THR A 18 0.60 18.43 31.03
C THR A 18 1.49 17.35 30.40
N PRO A 19 2.45 16.78 31.14
CA PRO A 19 3.24 15.64 30.66
C PRO A 19 2.38 14.42 30.28
N ALA A 20 1.20 14.26 30.90
CA ALA A 20 0.27 13.19 30.57
C ALA A 20 -0.36 13.39 29.19
N ASP A 21 -0.82 14.61 28.89
CA ASP A 21 -1.41 14.96 27.58
C ASP A 21 -0.38 14.77 26.45
N LEU A 22 0.87 15.15 26.69
CA LEU A 22 1.98 14.96 25.75
C LEU A 22 2.23 13.47 25.46
N LYS A 23 2.18 12.63 26.49
CA LYS A 23 2.33 11.19 26.34
C LYS A 23 1.18 10.58 25.54
N GLU A 24 -0.05 11.00 25.83
CA GLU A 24 -1.24 10.53 25.12
C GLU A 24 -1.18 10.89 23.64
N PHE A 25 -0.87 12.15 23.32
CA PHE A 25 -0.66 12.60 21.95
C PHE A 25 0.41 11.77 21.21
N ALA A 26 1.56 11.55 21.84
CA ALA A 26 2.63 10.76 21.23
C ALA A 26 2.20 9.31 20.94
N LEU A 27 1.40 8.70 21.83
CA LEU A 27 0.87 7.35 21.62
C LEU A 27 -0.15 7.32 20.48
N THR A 28 -1.08 8.28 20.44
CA THR A 28 -2.09 8.36 19.37
C THR A 28 -1.43 8.53 18.00
N VAL A 29 -0.44 9.44 17.89
CA VAL A 29 0.31 9.62 16.65
C VAL A 29 1.07 8.35 16.26
N ALA A 30 1.71 7.69 17.23
CA ALA A 30 2.45 6.44 16.94
C ALA A 30 1.53 5.30 16.48
N GLU A 31 0.31 5.19 17.02
CA GLU A 31 -0.68 4.21 16.59
C GLU A 31 -1.23 4.51 15.20
N GLU A 32 -1.55 5.77 14.90
CA GLU A 32 -1.98 6.18 13.57
C GLU A 32 -0.91 5.89 12.51
N VAL A 33 0.35 6.25 12.78
CA VAL A 33 1.47 5.96 11.87
C VAL A 33 1.64 4.47 11.67
N LYS A 34 1.60 3.66 12.75
CA LYS A 34 1.66 2.19 12.63
C LYS A 34 0.50 1.64 11.80
N ALA A 35 -0.71 2.17 11.95
CA ALA A 35 -1.87 1.75 11.19
C ALA A 35 -1.76 2.13 9.69
N LEU A 36 -1.13 3.25 9.37
CA LEU A 36 -0.82 3.65 7.99
C LEU A 36 0.24 2.74 7.38
N LEU A 37 1.34 2.49 8.08
CA LEU A 37 2.39 1.56 7.64
C LEU A 37 1.86 0.14 7.46
N ALA A 38 1.01 -0.34 8.36
CA ALA A 38 0.37 -1.67 8.22
C ALA A 38 -0.58 -1.77 7.02
N LYS A 39 -1.09 -0.65 6.48
CA LYS A 39 -1.85 -0.64 5.22
C LYS A 39 -0.92 -0.74 4.01
N GLU A 40 0.27 -0.17 4.07
CA GLU A 40 1.30 -0.24 3.03
C GLU A 40 2.00 -1.61 3.01
N ASP A 41 2.22 -2.22 4.18
CA ASP A 41 2.86 -3.53 4.36
C ASP A 41 1.91 -4.73 4.13
N LYS A 42 0.71 -4.51 3.59
CA LYS A 42 -0.16 -5.65 3.24
C LYS A 42 0.58 -6.52 2.22
N PRO A 43 0.86 -7.81 2.54
CA PRO A 43 1.61 -8.66 1.64
C PRO A 43 0.86 -8.75 0.33
N ASP A 44 1.51 -8.25 -0.72
CA ASP A 44 0.91 -8.14 -2.03
C ASP A 44 0.35 -9.50 -2.48
N LYS A 45 -0.89 -9.49 -2.95
CA LYS A 45 -1.63 -10.72 -3.22
C LYS A 45 -0.96 -11.44 -4.38
N ARG A 46 -0.43 -12.63 -4.11
CA ARG A 46 0.14 -13.50 -5.14
C ARG A 46 -0.98 -14.13 -5.96
N LEU A 47 -0.90 -13.97 -7.27
CA LEU A 47 -1.82 -14.50 -8.25
C LEU A 47 -1.16 -15.63 -9.05
N THR A 48 -1.94 -16.65 -9.37
CA THR A 48 -1.50 -17.65 -10.33
C THR A 48 -1.56 -17.06 -11.74
N ALA A 49 -0.84 -17.67 -12.69
CA ALA A 49 -0.95 -17.27 -14.10
C ALA A 49 -2.39 -17.32 -14.63
N LYS A 50 -3.24 -18.22 -14.11
CA LYS A 50 -4.64 -18.32 -14.50
C LYS A 50 -5.46 -17.13 -13.98
N ASP A 51 -5.28 -16.76 -12.72
CA ASP A 51 -5.99 -15.63 -12.12
C ASP A 51 -5.55 -14.30 -12.75
N ALA A 52 -4.25 -14.13 -12.98
CA ALA A 52 -3.70 -12.97 -13.67
C ALA A 52 -4.26 -12.84 -15.11
N ALA A 53 -4.32 -13.95 -15.85
CA ALA A 53 -4.89 -13.97 -17.20
C ALA A 53 -6.37 -13.57 -17.19
N GLN A 54 -7.13 -14.09 -16.22
CA GLN A 54 -8.55 -13.77 -16.07
C GLN A 54 -8.77 -12.30 -15.71
N GLN A 55 -7.97 -11.72 -14.80
CA GLN A 55 -8.07 -10.31 -14.43
C GLN A 55 -7.73 -9.36 -15.58
N LEU A 56 -6.72 -9.72 -16.38
CA LEU A 56 -6.30 -8.95 -17.56
C LEU A 56 -7.17 -9.19 -18.80
N GLY A 57 -8.07 -10.18 -18.77
CA GLY A 57 -8.88 -10.54 -19.93
C GLY A 57 -8.07 -11.16 -21.08
N VAL A 58 -6.90 -11.74 -20.80
CA VAL A 58 -6.00 -12.33 -21.80
C VAL A 58 -5.90 -13.85 -21.65
N THR A 59 -5.36 -14.53 -22.65
CA THR A 59 -5.07 -15.96 -22.58
C THR A 59 -3.73 -16.25 -21.90
N LEU A 60 -3.58 -17.46 -21.36
CA LEU A 60 -2.29 -17.93 -20.80
C LEU A 60 -1.13 -17.86 -21.81
N SER A 61 -1.42 -18.13 -23.08
CA SER A 61 -0.46 -18.02 -24.19
C SER A 61 0.04 -16.58 -24.36
N THR A 62 -0.84 -15.60 -24.16
CA THR A 62 -0.52 -14.17 -24.21
C THR A 62 0.40 -13.79 -23.06
N LEU A 63 0.10 -14.21 -21.83
CA LEU A 63 0.99 -14.02 -20.69
C LEU A 63 2.37 -14.67 -20.91
N TRP A 64 2.41 -15.86 -21.51
CA TRP A 64 3.68 -16.50 -21.85
C TRP A 64 4.49 -15.68 -22.86
N ARG A 65 3.83 -15.14 -23.89
CA ARG A 65 4.46 -14.23 -24.85
C ARG A 65 4.95 -12.95 -24.17
N TRP A 66 4.15 -12.34 -23.30
CA TRP A 66 4.52 -11.13 -22.54
C TRP A 66 5.76 -11.34 -21.68
N ASN A 67 5.89 -12.51 -21.03
CA ASN A 67 7.09 -12.89 -20.32
C ASN A 67 8.32 -13.01 -21.25
N LYS A 68 8.14 -13.47 -22.50
CA LYS A 68 9.25 -13.58 -23.48
C LYS A 68 9.70 -12.22 -24.02
N VAL A 69 8.80 -11.24 -24.11
CA VAL A 69 9.10 -9.87 -24.57
C VAL A 69 9.30 -8.88 -23.42
N SER A 70 9.38 -9.37 -22.18
CA SER A 70 9.55 -8.57 -20.96
C SER A 70 8.50 -7.48 -20.73
N TYR A 71 7.31 -7.62 -21.30
CA TYR A 71 6.19 -6.70 -21.07
C TYR A 71 5.54 -6.93 -19.70
N LEU A 72 5.33 -8.19 -19.33
CA LEU A 72 4.89 -8.61 -18.01
C LEU A 72 5.59 -9.91 -17.63
N SER A 73 6.51 -9.81 -16.68
CA SER A 73 7.29 -10.94 -16.18
C SER A 73 6.76 -11.38 -14.80
N PRO A 74 6.69 -12.69 -14.51
CA PRO A 74 6.34 -13.17 -13.17
C PRO A 74 7.28 -12.59 -12.12
N ALA A 75 6.74 -12.15 -10.97
CA ALA A 75 7.55 -11.71 -9.83
C ALA A 75 8.42 -12.85 -9.27
N GLY A 76 8.01 -14.10 -9.47
CA GLY A 76 8.80 -15.26 -9.11
C GLY A 76 8.09 -16.57 -9.46
N ARG A 77 8.58 -17.66 -8.86
CA ARG A 77 7.99 -18.99 -9.02
C ARG A 77 7.89 -19.70 -7.69
N ILE A 78 6.82 -20.45 -7.50
CA ILE A 78 6.68 -21.44 -6.42
C ILE A 78 6.81 -22.81 -7.08
N GLY A 79 8.01 -23.40 -6.96
CA GLY A 79 8.40 -24.56 -7.76
C GLY A 79 8.33 -24.27 -9.26
N LYS A 80 7.58 -25.09 -10.02
CA LYS A 80 7.40 -24.90 -11.47
C LYS A 80 6.36 -23.84 -11.84
N LYS A 81 5.52 -23.41 -10.90
CA LYS A 81 4.39 -22.49 -11.15
C LYS A 81 4.82 -21.03 -10.99
N PRO A 82 4.73 -20.18 -12.04
CA PRO A 82 4.98 -18.76 -11.91
C PRO A 82 3.84 -18.08 -11.14
N TYR A 83 4.18 -17.03 -10.39
CA TYR A 83 3.19 -16.15 -9.76
C TYR A 83 3.44 -14.70 -10.14
N TYR A 84 2.35 -13.93 -10.13
CA TYR A 84 2.34 -12.49 -10.35
C TYR A 84 1.86 -11.81 -9.07
N LEU A 85 2.25 -10.56 -8.87
CA LEU A 85 1.72 -9.75 -7.77
C LEU A 85 0.54 -8.92 -8.26
N GLN A 86 -0.43 -8.65 -7.39
CA GLN A 86 -1.59 -7.85 -7.74
C GLN A 86 -1.16 -6.44 -8.16
N SER A 87 -0.16 -5.85 -7.50
CA SER A 87 0.42 -4.56 -7.92
C SER A 87 0.94 -4.56 -9.35
N GLN A 88 1.54 -5.65 -9.83
CA GLN A 88 2.03 -5.77 -11.21
C GLN A 88 0.88 -5.79 -12.21
N ILE A 89 -0.24 -6.43 -11.85
CA ILE A 89 -1.43 -6.49 -12.69
C ILE A 89 -2.12 -5.13 -12.72
N ASP A 90 -2.27 -4.49 -11.56
CA ASP A 90 -2.90 -3.18 -11.43
C ASP A 90 -2.09 -2.07 -12.11
N ALA A 91 -0.75 -2.19 -12.20
CA ALA A 91 0.10 -1.24 -12.91
C ALA A 91 -0.04 -1.29 -14.45
N ILE A 92 -0.58 -2.39 -15.00
CA ILE A 92 -0.75 -2.59 -16.46
C ILE A 92 -2.18 -2.31 -16.91
N LYS A 93 -3.14 -2.41 -16.00
CA LYS A 93 -4.56 -2.15 -16.24
C LYS A 93 -4.83 -0.66 -16.42
#